data_AF-A0A956SW72-F1
#
_entry.id   AF-A0A956SW72-F1
#
_cell.length_a   1.000
_cell.length_b   1.000
_cell.length_c   1.000
_cell.angle_alpha   90.00
_cell.angle_beta   90.00
_cell.angle_gamma   90.00
#
_symmetry.space_group_name_H-M   'P 1'
#
loop_
_entity.id
_entity.type
_entity.pdbx_description
1 polymer ?
#
loop_
_entity_poly.entity_id
_entity_poly.type
_entity_poly.pdbx_seq_one_letter_code
_entity_poly.pdbx_strand_id
1 'polypeptide(L)'
;MRNAVAALAALGMMAIWTAEAHALRFVVDSTVDAPDASAGDGVCLSTAGGCTLRAAFQQANDLTFRVDVIEIPAGTYPLTGTGGGGAPLGRLTSDRRSGPLEIRGAGPTETIIVGPGAASGQAAFLFASDTKISGVTIREGGAAGVQLGTPVADGGFTMIDCIVEDNANDSGGGGITSSGTLGPATFVRTLFRNNTSDQDGGALRLSTTRVEIRRSTFTGNTAGGRGGAISSTTPTMIENATIVGNTAGNDGGGLHASMSDVTILNTTIARNTATNQISMNGFGTSPTVQNSIVEGSCGTTIGGGAVIS
;
A
#
# COMPACT_ATOMS: atom_id res chain seq x y z
N MET A 1 32.51 34.23 69.69
CA MET A 1 33.24 34.52 68.43
C MET A 1 32.83 33.48 67.41
N ARG A 2 32.16 33.93 66.34
CA ARG A 2 31.97 33.29 65.01
C ARG A 2 31.65 31.79 64.97
N ASN A 3 30.34 31.47 64.93
CA ASN A 3 29.85 30.19 64.41
C ASN A 3 29.95 30.19 62.88
N ALA A 4 30.65 29.20 62.33
CA ALA A 4 30.76 28.96 60.90
C ALA A 4 29.46 28.33 60.37
N VAL A 5 28.84 28.95 59.36
CA VAL A 5 27.78 28.33 58.55
C VAL A 5 28.45 27.71 57.34
N ALA A 6 28.54 26.37 57.33
CA ALA A 6 28.91 25.60 56.16
C ALA A 6 27.65 25.40 55.30
N ALA A 7 27.63 25.98 54.10
CA ALA A 7 26.60 25.70 53.10
C ALA A 7 26.95 24.39 52.37
N LEU A 8 26.22 23.31 52.65
CA LEU A 8 26.21 22.12 51.79
C LEU A 8 25.27 22.40 50.61
N ALA A 9 25.83 22.60 49.42
CA ALA A 9 25.07 22.55 48.17
C ALA A 9 24.87 21.08 47.78
N ALA A 10 23.67 20.56 47.97
CA ALA A 10 23.27 19.25 47.43
C ALA A 10 23.03 19.40 45.92
N LEU A 11 23.98 18.96 45.10
CA LEU A 11 23.80 18.73 43.67
C LEU A 11 22.89 17.51 43.48
N GLY A 12 21.59 17.76 43.35
CA GLY A 12 20.64 16.75 42.88
C GLY A 12 20.88 16.51 41.39
N MET A 13 21.44 15.35 41.04
CA MET A 13 21.41 14.86 39.66
C MET A 13 19.94 14.59 39.28
N MET A 14 19.32 15.54 38.58
CA MET A 14 18.11 15.23 37.81
C MET A 14 18.53 14.29 36.69
N ALA A 15 18.26 13.00 36.88
CA ALA A 15 18.20 12.07 35.77
C ALA A 15 17.12 12.57 34.81
N ILE A 16 17.55 13.12 33.67
CA ILE A 16 16.65 13.35 32.55
C ILE A 16 16.32 11.96 32.01
N TRP A 17 15.20 11.40 32.47
CA TRP A 17 14.60 10.24 31.82
C TRP A 17 14.10 10.73 30.46
N THR A 18 14.86 10.48 29.40
CA THR A 18 14.29 10.50 28.06
C THR A 18 13.36 9.29 27.99
N ALA A 19 12.07 9.51 28.28
CA ALA A 19 11.07 8.51 27.94
C ALA A 19 11.14 8.31 26.43
N GLU A 20 11.67 7.17 25.99
CA GLU A 20 11.47 6.73 24.61
C GLU A 20 9.96 6.72 24.40
N ALA A 21 9.48 7.50 23.44
CA ALA A 21 8.08 7.51 23.08
C ALA A 21 7.73 6.12 22.54
N HIS A 22 7.22 5.25 23.42
CA HIS A 22 6.74 3.94 23.01
C HIS A 22 5.53 4.16 22.09
N ALA A 23 5.69 3.77 20.83
CA ALA A 23 4.62 3.72 19.86
C ALA A 23 3.47 2.88 20.43
N LEU A 24 2.30 3.48 20.55
CA LEU A 24 1.14 2.81 21.12
C LEU A 24 0.64 1.74 20.15
N ARG A 25 0.41 0.53 20.66
CA ARG A 25 0.17 -0.66 19.82
C ARG A 25 -1.14 -1.35 20.16
N PHE A 26 -1.84 -1.81 19.13
CA PHE A 26 -2.88 -2.83 19.26
C PHE A 26 -2.39 -4.15 18.69
N VAL A 27 -2.73 -5.24 19.36
CA VAL A 27 -2.47 -6.61 18.90
C VAL A 27 -3.83 -7.24 18.65
N VAL A 28 -4.12 -7.56 17.40
CA VAL A 28 -5.34 -8.24 17.01
C VAL A 28 -5.32 -9.66 17.59
N ASP A 29 -6.38 -10.08 18.28
CA ASP A 29 -6.49 -11.40 18.88
C ASP A 29 -7.69 -12.21 18.35
N SER A 30 -8.48 -11.61 17.46
CA SER A 30 -9.67 -12.21 16.86
C SER A 30 -9.69 -12.01 15.35
N THR A 31 -9.96 -13.09 14.63
CA THR A 31 -10.17 -13.07 13.16
C THR A 31 -11.60 -12.70 12.78
N VAL A 32 -12.50 -12.58 13.75
CA VAL A 32 -13.89 -12.15 13.49
C VAL A 32 -13.87 -10.71 13.00
N ASP A 33 -14.74 -10.40 12.05
CA ASP A 33 -14.92 -9.03 11.61
C ASP A 33 -16.15 -8.40 12.26
N ALA A 34 -15.91 -7.74 13.39
CA ALA A 34 -16.92 -7.03 14.16
C ALA A 34 -16.42 -5.62 14.50
N PRO A 35 -17.31 -4.61 14.53
CA PRO A 35 -16.95 -3.27 14.94
C PRO A 35 -16.56 -3.24 16.41
N ASP A 36 -15.77 -2.23 16.76
CA ASP A 36 -15.47 -1.84 18.13
C ASP A 36 -16.76 -1.59 18.93
N ALA A 37 -16.77 -2.01 20.20
CA ALA A 37 -17.92 -1.88 21.09
C ALA A 37 -18.11 -0.44 21.58
N SER A 38 -17.05 0.37 21.63
CA SER A 38 -17.06 1.73 22.19
C SER A 38 -15.94 2.57 21.56
N ALA A 39 -16.14 2.97 20.31
CA ALA A 39 -15.16 3.77 19.56
C ALA A 39 -14.69 5.01 20.35
N GLY A 40 -13.36 5.15 20.49
CA GLY A 40 -12.73 6.31 21.10
C GLY A 40 -12.40 6.20 22.59
N ASP A 41 -12.61 5.03 23.18
CA ASP A 41 -12.19 4.73 24.56
C ASP A 41 -10.71 4.31 24.68
N GLY A 42 -10.01 4.14 23.54
CA GLY A 42 -8.61 3.74 23.49
C GLY A 42 -8.39 2.24 23.73
N VAL A 43 -9.45 1.44 23.79
CA VAL A 43 -9.40 -0.01 24.00
C VAL A 43 -9.87 -0.72 22.73
N CYS A 44 -9.03 -1.58 22.18
CA CYS A 44 -9.45 -2.45 21.08
C CYS A 44 -10.31 -3.59 21.62
N LEU A 45 -11.63 -3.42 21.63
CA LEU A 45 -12.58 -4.46 22.05
C LEU A 45 -13.82 -4.43 21.17
N SER A 46 -14.03 -5.51 20.41
CA SER A 46 -15.16 -5.61 19.50
C SER A 46 -16.46 -6.00 20.20
N THR A 47 -17.59 -5.72 19.53
CA THR A 47 -18.93 -6.20 19.90
C THR A 47 -19.05 -7.73 19.93
N ALA A 48 -18.17 -8.45 19.24
CA ALA A 48 -18.09 -9.91 19.25
C ALA A 48 -17.10 -10.46 20.30
N GLY A 49 -16.45 -9.58 21.08
CA GLY A 49 -15.33 -9.91 21.96
C GLY A 49 -13.99 -9.94 21.25
N GLY A 50 -12.92 -9.74 22.02
CA GLY A 50 -11.55 -9.63 21.51
C GLY A 50 -11.27 -8.36 20.70
N CYS A 51 -10.00 -8.10 20.44
CA CYS A 51 -9.52 -7.08 19.51
C CYS A 51 -9.57 -7.64 18.08
N THR A 52 -10.60 -7.25 17.33
CA THR A 52 -10.71 -7.55 15.89
C THR A 52 -9.89 -6.54 15.08
N LEU A 53 -9.54 -6.90 13.84
CA LEU A 53 -8.85 -5.97 12.94
C LEU A 53 -9.68 -4.69 12.71
N ARG A 54 -11.00 -4.81 12.54
CA ARG A 54 -11.89 -3.66 12.37
C ARG A 54 -11.94 -2.78 13.62
N ALA A 55 -12.03 -3.37 14.81
CA ALA A 55 -12.00 -2.61 16.06
C ALA A 55 -10.68 -1.84 16.22
N ALA A 56 -9.54 -2.50 15.92
CA ALA A 56 -8.22 -1.87 15.97
C ALA A 56 -8.13 -0.64 15.05
N PHE A 57 -8.66 -0.73 13.82
CA PHE A 57 -8.70 0.40 12.90
C PHE A 57 -9.63 1.53 13.35
N GLN A 58 -10.81 1.21 13.89
CA GLN A 58 -11.75 2.21 14.39
C GLN A 58 -11.18 2.98 15.58
N GLN A 59 -10.54 2.28 16.52
CA GLN A 59 -9.84 2.89 17.64
C GLN A 59 -8.60 3.66 17.18
N ALA A 60 -7.86 3.12 16.22
CA ALA A 60 -6.76 3.83 15.63
C ALA A 60 -7.23 5.13 14.96
N ASN A 61 -8.38 5.24 14.30
CA ASN A 61 -8.73 6.51 13.67
C ASN A 61 -9.17 7.62 14.63
N ASP A 62 -9.42 7.32 15.90
CA ASP A 62 -9.80 8.35 16.85
C ASP A 62 -8.66 9.38 17.03
N LEU A 63 -9.01 10.67 16.98
CA LEU A 63 -8.08 11.79 17.13
C LEU A 63 -7.81 12.13 18.60
N THR A 64 -8.60 11.58 19.53
CA THR A 64 -8.40 11.70 20.97
C THR A 64 -7.30 10.77 21.49
N PHE A 65 -6.96 9.71 20.74
CA PHE A 65 -5.99 8.71 21.15
C PHE A 65 -5.12 8.22 19.99
N ARG A 66 -3.79 8.30 20.13
CA ARG A 66 -2.85 8.01 19.03
C ARG A 66 -2.27 6.60 19.09
N VAL A 67 -2.73 5.71 18.22
CA VAL A 67 -2.18 4.35 18.03
C VAL A 67 -1.25 4.31 16.82
N ASP A 68 -0.03 3.87 17.00
CA ASP A 68 0.99 3.93 15.95
C ASP A 68 1.13 2.62 15.20
N VAL A 69 0.85 1.52 15.88
CA VAL A 69 1.09 0.18 15.35
C VAL A 69 -0.13 -0.71 15.54
N ILE A 70 -0.58 -1.36 14.48
CA ILE A 70 -1.51 -2.48 14.53
C ILE A 70 -0.74 -3.75 14.15
N GLU A 71 -0.53 -4.63 15.12
CA GLU A 71 0.07 -5.95 14.94
C GLU A 71 -1.04 -6.96 14.65
N ILE A 72 -0.89 -7.69 13.55
CA ILE A 72 -1.84 -8.66 13.04
C ILE A 72 -1.14 -10.03 13.04
N PRO A 73 -1.47 -10.93 13.98
CA PRO A 73 -0.92 -12.27 14.00
C PRO A 73 -1.23 -13.09 12.74
N ALA A 74 -0.67 -14.29 12.67
CA ALA A 74 -1.02 -15.25 11.64
C ALA A 74 -2.52 -15.60 11.72
N GLY A 75 -3.19 -15.59 10.57
CA GLY A 75 -4.63 -15.78 10.49
C GLY A 75 -5.22 -15.31 9.17
N THR A 76 -6.49 -15.66 8.94
CA THR A 76 -7.28 -15.13 7.83
C THR A 76 -8.33 -14.19 8.38
N TYR A 77 -8.34 -12.95 7.91
CA TYR A 77 -9.16 -11.85 8.39
C TYR A 77 -10.12 -11.43 7.26
N PRO A 78 -11.31 -12.05 7.17
CA PRO A 78 -12.30 -11.71 6.16
C PRO A 78 -13.02 -10.41 6.51
N LEU A 79 -13.08 -9.46 5.59
CA LEU A 79 -13.72 -8.16 5.82
C LEU A 79 -15.20 -8.19 5.39
N THR A 80 -16.02 -8.89 6.17
CA THR A 80 -17.45 -9.14 5.91
C THR A 80 -18.41 -8.22 6.65
N GLY A 81 -17.91 -7.41 7.57
CA GLY A 81 -18.70 -6.62 8.50
C GLY A 81 -19.42 -5.44 7.84
N THR A 82 -20.63 -5.16 8.28
CA THR A 82 -21.31 -3.89 7.98
C THR A 82 -20.61 -2.78 8.75
N GLY A 83 -20.09 -1.74 8.08
CA GLY A 83 -19.38 -0.67 8.78
C GLY A 83 -20.24 -0.04 9.88
N GLY A 84 -19.76 -0.08 11.13
CA GLY A 84 -20.34 0.72 12.20
C GLY A 84 -20.08 2.20 11.94
N GLY A 85 -21.06 3.07 12.18
CA GLY A 85 -20.88 4.53 12.10
C GLY A 85 -20.90 5.14 10.70
N GLY A 86 -21.52 4.49 9.70
CA GLY A 86 -21.69 5.07 8.36
C GLY A 86 -20.48 4.90 7.42
N ALA A 87 -19.43 4.18 7.85
CA ALA A 87 -18.42 3.68 6.93
C ALA A 87 -19.04 2.64 5.99
N PRO A 88 -18.75 2.68 4.68
CA PRO A 88 -19.36 1.74 3.75
C PRO A 88 -18.88 0.29 4.03
N LEU A 89 -19.73 -0.67 3.68
CA LEU A 89 -19.64 -2.09 4.04
C LEU A 89 -18.25 -2.70 3.83
N GLY A 90 -17.68 -3.37 4.84
CA GLY A 90 -16.53 -4.26 4.65
C GLY A 90 -15.17 -3.60 4.42
N ARG A 91 -15.06 -2.27 4.28
CA ARG A 91 -13.76 -1.60 4.11
C ARG A 91 -13.13 -1.17 5.44
N LEU A 92 -11.80 -1.15 5.51
CA LEU A 92 -11.02 -0.53 6.60
C LEU A 92 -10.40 0.79 6.11
N THR A 93 -10.65 1.89 6.83
CA THR A 93 -10.16 3.21 6.46
C THR A 93 -9.06 3.64 7.42
N SER A 94 -8.04 4.36 6.94
CA SER A 94 -7.16 5.20 7.76
C SER A 94 -7.23 6.62 7.24
N ASP A 95 -7.76 7.55 8.03
CA ASP A 95 -8.01 8.96 7.66
C ASP A 95 -7.42 9.94 8.68
N ARG A 96 -6.35 9.50 9.34
CA ARG A 96 -5.75 10.22 10.47
C ARG A 96 -5.06 11.50 10.03
N ARG A 97 -5.15 12.53 10.88
CA ARG A 97 -4.49 13.84 10.66
C ARG A 97 -3.10 13.96 11.30
N SER A 98 -2.62 12.95 12.03
CA SER A 98 -1.35 13.05 12.77
C SER A 98 -0.57 11.73 12.85
N GLY A 99 0.62 11.75 12.25
CA GLY A 99 1.62 10.68 12.32
C GLY A 99 1.29 9.47 11.42
N PRO A 100 2.33 8.66 11.06
CA PRO A 100 2.12 7.46 10.27
C PRO A 100 1.42 6.37 11.08
N LEU A 101 0.52 5.63 10.44
CA LEU A 101 0.00 4.36 10.94
C LEU A 101 0.84 3.21 10.37
N GLU A 102 1.35 2.33 11.23
CA GLU A 102 2.07 1.13 10.83
C GLU A 102 1.23 -0.13 11.05
N ILE A 103 1.07 -0.93 10.00
CA ILE A 103 0.33 -2.19 10.00
C ILE A 103 1.34 -3.32 9.75
N ARG A 104 1.38 -4.29 10.66
CA ARG A 104 2.38 -5.37 10.63
C ARG A 104 1.68 -6.71 10.72
N GLY A 105 1.80 -7.51 9.66
CA GLY A 105 1.44 -8.92 9.68
C GLY A 105 2.62 -9.79 10.10
N ALA A 106 2.32 -11.03 10.49
CA ALA A 106 3.33 -12.04 10.84
C ALA A 106 4.17 -12.49 9.62
N GLY A 107 3.66 -12.27 8.40
CA GLY A 107 4.32 -12.59 7.15
C GLY A 107 3.31 -12.71 6.02
N PRO A 108 3.70 -12.47 4.76
CA PRO A 108 2.75 -12.46 3.65
C PRO A 108 2.02 -13.80 3.46
N THR A 109 2.63 -14.93 3.84
CA THR A 109 1.98 -16.25 3.77
C THR A 109 1.20 -16.64 5.03
N GLU A 110 1.26 -15.81 6.08
CA GLU A 110 0.71 -16.12 7.40
C GLU A 110 -0.48 -15.22 7.76
N THR A 111 -0.40 -13.94 7.42
CA THR A 111 -1.47 -12.96 7.66
C THR A 111 -2.18 -12.65 6.35
N ILE A 112 -3.41 -13.14 6.21
CA ILE A 112 -4.21 -13.02 4.99
C ILE A 112 -5.43 -12.14 5.27
N ILE A 113 -5.56 -11.05 4.53
CA ILE A 113 -6.68 -10.12 4.61
C ILE A 113 -7.52 -10.33 3.35
N VAL A 114 -8.76 -10.80 3.56
CA VAL A 114 -9.70 -11.07 2.47
C VAL A 114 -10.67 -9.90 2.41
N GLY A 115 -10.65 -9.20 1.29
CA GLY A 115 -11.50 -8.05 1.04
C GLY A 115 -12.99 -8.40 1.01
N PRO A 116 -13.85 -7.38 0.90
CA PRO A 116 -15.30 -7.55 0.92
C PRO A 116 -15.90 -8.19 -0.35
N GLY A 117 -15.06 -8.59 -1.31
CA GLY A 117 -15.46 -9.21 -2.58
C GLY A 117 -16.04 -8.21 -3.59
N ALA A 118 -16.07 -8.62 -4.87
CA ALA A 118 -16.52 -7.79 -6.01
C ALA A 118 -17.92 -7.18 -5.81
N ALA A 119 -18.85 -7.94 -5.21
CA ALA A 119 -20.23 -7.50 -4.98
C ALA A 119 -20.34 -6.25 -4.08
N SER A 120 -19.34 -5.98 -3.24
CA SER A 120 -19.32 -4.79 -2.38
C SER A 120 -18.99 -3.50 -3.13
N GLY A 121 -18.32 -3.59 -4.29
CA GLY A 121 -17.76 -2.45 -5.01
C GLY A 121 -16.77 -1.62 -4.19
N GLN A 122 -16.17 -2.19 -3.14
CA GLN A 122 -15.28 -1.47 -2.23
C GLN A 122 -13.89 -2.08 -2.15
N ALA A 123 -12.91 -1.21 -1.92
CA ALA A 123 -11.56 -1.67 -1.62
C ALA A 123 -11.50 -2.32 -0.23
N ALA A 124 -10.56 -3.25 -0.01
CA ALA A 124 -10.32 -3.78 1.34
C ALA A 124 -9.82 -2.67 2.29
N PHE A 125 -8.93 -1.82 1.77
CA PHE A 125 -8.41 -0.66 2.49
C PHE A 125 -8.68 0.67 1.77
N LEU A 126 -8.93 1.73 2.54
CA LEU A 126 -8.77 3.12 2.12
C LEU A 126 -7.70 3.79 3.01
N PHE A 127 -6.55 4.11 2.46
CA PHE A 127 -5.52 4.87 3.17
C PHE A 127 -5.50 6.32 2.68
N ALA A 128 -5.94 7.24 3.53
CA ALA A 128 -5.98 8.69 3.32
C ALA A 128 -5.05 9.43 4.30
N SER A 129 -4.07 8.72 4.87
CA SER A 129 -3.01 9.26 5.74
C SER A 129 -1.71 8.51 5.51
N ASP A 130 -0.60 9.04 6.03
CA ASP A 130 0.70 8.36 5.96
C ASP A 130 0.58 6.96 6.55
N THR A 131 0.85 5.95 5.74
CA THR A 131 0.61 4.54 6.11
C THR A 131 1.75 3.67 5.63
N LYS A 132 2.23 2.83 6.54
CA LYS A 132 3.14 1.74 6.24
C LYS A 132 2.44 0.42 6.51
N ILE A 133 2.45 -0.49 5.55
CA ILE A 133 1.92 -1.84 5.70
C ILE A 133 2.99 -2.86 5.35
N SER A 134 3.09 -3.92 6.15
CA SER A 134 4.10 -4.94 5.93
C SER A 134 3.65 -6.34 6.35
N GLY A 135 4.18 -7.36 5.69
CA GLY A 135 4.00 -8.76 6.10
C GLY A 135 2.58 -9.29 5.95
N VAL A 136 1.81 -8.84 4.96
CA VAL A 136 0.42 -9.28 4.74
C VAL A 136 0.15 -9.70 3.30
N THR A 137 -0.82 -10.60 3.12
CA THR A 137 -1.53 -10.79 1.85
C THR A 137 -2.82 -9.99 1.85
N ILE A 138 -3.12 -9.29 0.75
CA ILE A 138 -4.40 -8.62 0.49
C ILE A 138 -5.00 -9.24 -0.77
N ARG A 139 -6.17 -9.86 -0.63
CA ARG A 139 -6.86 -10.49 -1.76
C ARG A 139 -8.36 -10.29 -1.77
N GLU A 140 -8.99 -10.53 -2.91
CA GLU A 140 -10.45 -10.47 -3.07
C GLU A 140 -11.05 -9.09 -2.67
N GLY A 141 -10.27 -8.03 -2.87
CA GLY A 141 -10.77 -6.67 -2.84
C GLY A 141 -11.81 -6.44 -3.94
N GLY A 142 -12.90 -5.76 -3.60
CA GLY A 142 -14.06 -5.62 -4.50
C GLY A 142 -13.88 -4.57 -5.59
N ALA A 143 -13.44 -3.38 -5.20
CA ALA A 143 -13.00 -2.32 -6.12
C ALA A 143 -11.49 -2.10 -6.06
N ALA A 144 -10.77 -2.66 -5.10
CA ALA A 144 -9.31 -2.77 -5.12
C ALA A 144 -8.88 -3.59 -3.91
N GLY A 145 -7.66 -4.11 -3.91
CA GLY A 145 -7.03 -4.49 -2.63
C GLY A 145 -6.86 -3.25 -1.74
N VAL A 146 -6.27 -2.19 -2.29
CA VAL A 146 -6.04 -0.93 -1.57
C VAL A 146 -6.44 0.27 -2.42
N GLN A 147 -7.22 1.17 -1.84
CA GLN A 147 -7.42 2.51 -2.36
C GLN A 147 -6.59 3.50 -1.57
N LEU A 148 -5.80 4.30 -2.26
CA LEU A 148 -5.08 5.43 -1.68
C LEU A 148 -5.91 6.71 -1.93
N GLY A 149 -6.36 7.34 -0.85
CA GLY A 149 -7.18 8.55 -0.84
C GLY A 149 -6.35 9.83 -0.93
N THR A 150 -6.94 10.99 -0.65
CA THR A 150 -6.21 12.27 -0.56
C THR A 150 -5.63 12.46 0.83
N PRO A 151 -4.30 12.48 1.02
CA PRO A 151 -3.71 12.67 2.33
C PRO A 151 -3.77 14.14 2.74
N VAL A 152 -3.76 14.35 4.05
CA VAL A 152 -3.55 15.67 4.65
C VAL A 152 -2.04 15.88 4.72
N ALA A 153 -1.47 16.65 3.76
CA ALA A 153 -0.08 17.14 3.69
C ALA A 153 1.06 16.09 3.83
N ASP A 154 1.85 15.92 2.76
CA ASP A 154 3.11 15.14 2.69
C ASP A 154 3.10 13.64 3.07
N GLY A 155 1.95 13.10 3.50
CA GLY A 155 1.81 11.68 3.83
C GLY A 155 2.03 10.75 2.64
N GLY A 156 2.86 9.72 2.84
CA GLY A 156 3.19 8.72 1.84
C GLY A 156 2.46 7.39 2.04
N PHE A 157 2.73 6.46 1.14
CA PHE A 157 2.31 5.07 1.30
C PHE A 157 3.52 4.17 1.12
N THR A 158 3.73 3.25 2.07
CA THR A 158 4.82 2.28 1.99
C THR A 158 4.29 0.87 2.21
N MET A 159 4.58 -0.02 1.26
CA MET A 159 4.24 -1.44 1.35
C MET A 159 5.51 -2.29 1.25
N ILE A 160 5.73 -3.19 2.21
CA ILE A 160 6.97 -3.97 2.34
C ILE A 160 6.66 -5.43 2.64
N ASP A 161 7.27 -6.37 1.92
CA ASP A 161 7.12 -7.82 2.20
C ASP A 161 5.65 -8.27 2.19
N CYS A 162 4.89 -7.79 1.19
CA CYS A 162 3.46 -8.07 1.04
C CYS A 162 3.15 -8.87 -0.23
N ILE A 163 1.95 -9.44 -0.27
CA ILE A 163 1.35 -9.97 -1.49
C ILE A 163 0.02 -9.24 -1.72
N VAL A 164 -0.22 -8.81 -2.96
CA VAL A 164 -1.49 -8.25 -3.41
C VAL A 164 -1.96 -9.13 -4.57
N GLU A 165 -3.01 -9.89 -4.34
CA GLU A 165 -3.40 -10.95 -5.27
C GLU A 165 -4.91 -11.06 -5.48
N ASP A 166 -5.32 -11.49 -6.67
CA ASP A 166 -6.71 -11.87 -6.96
C ASP A 166 -7.71 -10.76 -6.56
N ASN A 167 -7.31 -9.49 -6.71
CA ASN A 167 -8.18 -8.32 -6.54
C ASN A 167 -8.74 -7.90 -7.90
N ALA A 168 -10.02 -7.56 -7.94
CA ALA A 168 -10.72 -7.15 -9.17
C ALA A 168 -11.34 -5.76 -8.98
N ASN A 169 -11.56 -5.03 -10.07
CA ASN A 169 -12.26 -3.76 -10.06
C ASN A 169 -12.95 -3.44 -11.40
N ASP A 170 -14.26 -3.17 -11.33
CA ASP A 170 -15.09 -2.76 -12.46
C ASP A 170 -15.01 -1.23 -12.74
N SER A 171 -14.32 -0.46 -11.90
CA SER A 171 -14.45 1.00 -11.81
C SER A 171 -13.15 1.82 -11.70
N GLY A 172 -11.95 1.20 -11.70
CA GLY A 172 -10.71 1.99 -11.85
C GLY A 172 -9.39 1.58 -11.18
N GLY A 173 -9.00 0.30 -11.16
CA GLY A 173 -7.67 -0.17 -10.72
C GLY A 173 -7.75 -1.45 -9.89
N GLY A 174 -6.97 -2.48 -10.23
CA GLY A 174 -7.16 -3.83 -9.68
C GLY A 174 -6.55 -4.02 -8.28
N GLY A 175 -5.23 -4.13 -8.18
CA GLY A 175 -4.56 -4.35 -6.89
C GLY A 175 -4.60 -3.11 -5.99
N ILE A 176 -4.01 -2.01 -6.46
CA ILE A 176 -3.94 -0.74 -5.75
C ILE A 176 -4.27 0.41 -6.69
N THR A 177 -5.16 1.29 -6.26
CA THR A 177 -5.57 2.48 -7.01
C THR A 177 -5.40 3.73 -6.16
N SER A 178 -5.08 4.88 -6.79
CA SER A 178 -5.07 6.18 -6.10
C SER A 178 -6.15 7.11 -6.69
N SER A 179 -6.93 7.76 -5.83
CA SER A 179 -7.99 8.69 -6.24
C SER A 179 -7.67 10.18 -5.94
N GLY A 180 -6.39 10.55 -5.92
CA GLY A 180 -5.94 11.93 -5.71
C GLY A 180 -4.42 12.04 -5.57
N THR A 181 -3.92 13.26 -5.38
CA THR A 181 -2.49 13.52 -5.21
C THR A 181 -2.03 13.13 -3.81
N LEU A 182 -1.56 11.89 -3.65
CA LEU A 182 -0.81 11.49 -2.46
C LEU A 182 0.65 11.93 -2.52
N GLY A 183 1.32 11.94 -1.36
CA GLY A 183 2.77 11.85 -1.30
C GLY A 183 3.32 10.58 -1.99
N PRO A 184 4.62 10.29 -1.83
CA PRO A 184 5.25 9.19 -2.55
C PRO A 184 4.64 7.83 -2.17
N ALA A 185 4.49 6.95 -3.16
CA ALA A 185 4.10 5.57 -2.97
C ALA A 185 5.31 4.64 -3.21
N THR A 186 5.65 3.83 -2.21
CA THR A 186 6.83 2.96 -2.21
C THR A 186 6.43 1.51 -2.03
N PHE A 187 6.92 0.64 -2.91
CA PHE A 187 6.67 -0.80 -2.90
C PHE A 187 8.00 -1.56 -2.87
N VAL A 188 8.23 -2.35 -1.82
CA VAL A 188 9.49 -3.08 -1.62
C VAL A 188 9.20 -4.56 -1.36
N ARG A 189 9.89 -5.46 -2.06
CA ARG A 189 9.74 -6.92 -1.85
C ARG A 189 8.27 -7.36 -1.86
N THR A 190 7.49 -6.79 -2.76
CA THR A 190 6.05 -7.04 -2.85
C THR A 190 5.74 -7.83 -4.12
N LEU A 191 4.82 -8.79 -4.01
CA LEU A 191 4.30 -9.56 -5.14
C LEU A 191 2.90 -9.06 -5.49
N PHE A 192 2.72 -8.65 -6.74
CA PHE A 192 1.43 -8.34 -7.33
C PHE A 192 1.08 -9.42 -8.34
N ARG A 193 0.07 -10.25 -8.05
CA ARG A 193 -0.32 -11.33 -8.96
C ARG A 193 -1.82 -11.39 -9.25
N ASN A 194 -2.19 -11.72 -10.48
CA ASN A 194 -3.58 -12.00 -10.87
C ASN A 194 -4.58 -10.88 -10.51
N ASN A 195 -4.12 -9.63 -10.41
CA ASN A 195 -5.02 -8.52 -10.16
C ASN A 195 -5.61 -8.03 -11.50
N THR A 196 -6.89 -7.68 -11.50
CA THR A 196 -7.64 -7.33 -12.70
C THR A 196 -8.30 -5.96 -12.57
N SER A 197 -8.19 -5.14 -13.61
CA SER A 197 -8.84 -3.82 -13.74
C SER A 197 -9.54 -3.75 -15.08
N ASP A 198 -10.78 -3.27 -15.14
CA ASP A 198 -11.43 -2.97 -16.43
C ASP A 198 -10.91 -1.68 -17.09
N GLN A 199 -10.16 -0.88 -16.34
CA GLN A 199 -9.48 0.34 -16.81
C GLN A 199 -7.97 0.08 -16.90
N ASP A 200 -7.16 1.05 -16.46
CA ASP A 200 -5.70 0.95 -16.49
C ASP A 200 -5.17 0.27 -15.22
N GLY A 201 -3.98 -0.31 -15.30
CA GLY A 201 -3.24 -0.80 -14.14
C GLY A 201 -3.91 -1.98 -13.45
N GLY A 202 -3.67 -3.20 -13.95
CA GLY A 202 -4.21 -4.41 -13.32
C GLY A 202 -3.72 -4.59 -11.88
N ALA A 203 -2.43 -4.33 -11.64
CA ALA A 203 -1.87 -4.30 -10.29
C ALA A 203 -1.89 -2.91 -9.67
N LEU A 204 -1.34 -1.90 -10.35
CA LEU A 204 -1.16 -0.55 -9.84
C LEU A 204 -1.72 0.47 -10.83
N ARG A 205 -2.63 1.31 -10.37
CA ARG A 205 -3.07 2.52 -11.08
C ARG A 205 -2.81 3.74 -10.19
N LEU A 206 -1.74 4.48 -10.48
CA LEU A 206 -1.23 5.51 -9.57
C LEU A 206 -1.12 6.88 -10.25
N SER A 207 -1.55 7.90 -9.49
CA SER A 207 -1.47 9.33 -9.81
C SER A 207 -0.97 10.12 -8.59
N THR A 208 0.03 9.58 -7.90
CA THR A 208 0.68 10.14 -6.69
C THR A 208 1.87 11.05 -7.04
N THR A 209 2.51 11.76 -6.10
CA THR A 209 3.65 12.64 -6.44
C THR A 209 4.86 11.90 -7.04
N ARG A 210 5.10 10.66 -6.62
CA ARG A 210 6.16 9.77 -7.12
C ARG A 210 5.81 8.32 -6.80
N VAL A 211 6.25 7.41 -7.67
CA VAL A 211 6.17 5.97 -7.45
C VAL A 211 7.57 5.37 -7.42
N GLU A 212 7.83 4.53 -6.42
CA GLU A 212 9.07 3.80 -6.26
C GLU A 212 8.80 2.31 -6.06
N ILE A 213 9.36 1.49 -6.94
CA ILE A 213 9.17 0.04 -6.94
C ILE A 213 10.54 -0.61 -6.87
N ARG A 214 10.79 -1.40 -5.82
CA ARG A 214 12.07 -2.09 -5.62
C ARG A 214 11.87 -3.57 -5.32
N ARG A 215 12.69 -4.44 -5.92
CA ARG A 215 12.73 -5.88 -5.57
C ARG A 215 11.34 -6.55 -5.61
N SER A 216 10.47 -6.08 -6.49
CA SER A 216 9.06 -6.47 -6.51
C SER A 216 8.72 -7.19 -7.80
N THR A 217 7.69 -8.03 -7.77
CA THR A 217 7.26 -8.85 -8.90
C THR A 217 5.83 -8.55 -9.28
N PHE A 218 5.57 -8.37 -10.57
CA PHE A 218 4.25 -8.16 -11.16
C PHE A 218 3.99 -9.25 -12.18
N THR A 219 3.04 -10.14 -11.91
CA THR A 219 2.76 -11.25 -12.81
C THR A 219 1.29 -11.62 -12.96
N GLY A 220 0.87 -11.97 -14.19
CA GLY A 220 -0.52 -12.38 -14.44
C GLY A 220 -1.54 -11.28 -14.20
N ASN A 221 -1.14 -10.01 -14.11
CA ASN A 221 -2.08 -8.90 -13.91
C ASN A 221 -2.69 -8.49 -15.26
N THR A 222 -3.96 -8.10 -15.22
CA THR A 222 -4.74 -7.77 -16.42
C THR A 222 -5.41 -6.42 -16.30
N ALA A 223 -5.31 -5.60 -17.34
CA ALA A 223 -5.99 -4.32 -17.48
C ALA A 223 -6.82 -4.29 -18.77
N GLY A 224 -8.07 -3.86 -18.74
CA GLY A 224 -8.88 -3.61 -19.95
C GLY A 224 -8.40 -2.39 -20.74
N GLY A 225 -7.74 -1.46 -20.07
CA GLY A 225 -7.11 -0.26 -20.64
C GLY A 225 -5.61 -0.46 -20.86
N ARG A 226 -4.81 0.45 -20.30
CA ARG A 226 -3.35 0.50 -20.45
C ARG A 226 -2.61 -0.03 -19.23
N GLY A 227 -1.37 -0.48 -19.42
CA GLY A 227 -0.51 -0.88 -18.30
C GLY A 227 -1.02 -2.14 -17.63
N GLY A 228 -0.82 -3.31 -18.24
CA GLY A 228 -1.42 -4.56 -17.77
C GLY A 228 -1.12 -4.87 -16.30
N ALA A 229 0.08 -4.55 -15.83
CA ALA A 229 0.37 -4.46 -14.40
C ALA A 229 0.29 -3.02 -13.89
N ILE A 230 1.09 -2.12 -14.45
CA ILE A 230 1.32 -0.79 -13.88
C ILE A 230 0.87 0.28 -14.87
N SER A 231 0.00 1.16 -14.42
CA SER A 231 -0.32 2.42 -15.08
C SER A 231 0.01 3.58 -14.15
N SER A 232 0.90 4.47 -14.58
CA SER A 232 1.33 5.63 -13.80
C SER A 232 1.34 6.90 -14.64
N THR A 233 0.93 8.02 -14.04
CA THR A 233 1.01 9.35 -14.68
C THR A 233 2.08 10.23 -14.06
N THR A 234 2.91 9.69 -13.15
CA THR A 234 3.86 10.47 -12.34
C THR A 234 5.25 9.82 -12.30
N PRO A 235 6.30 10.56 -11.89
CA PRO A 235 7.66 10.06 -11.94
C PRO A 235 7.80 8.70 -11.27
N THR A 236 8.29 7.72 -12.03
CA THR A 236 8.28 6.31 -11.62
C THR A 236 9.69 5.72 -11.70
N MET A 237 10.17 5.18 -10.57
CA MET A 237 11.42 4.44 -10.48
C MET A 237 11.12 2.95 -10.27
N ILE A 238 11.70 2.09 -11.10
CA ILE A 238 11.60 0.64 -11.01
C ILE A 238 13.01 0.06 -10.95
N GLU A 239 13.32 -0.63 -9.85
CA GLU A 239 14.66 -1.14 -9.59
C GLU A 239 14.64 -2.60 -9.13
N ASN A 240 15.46 -3.46 -9.74
CA ASN A 240 15.60 -4.87 -9.37
C ASN A 240 14.24 -5.61 -9.39
N ALA A 241 13.36 -5.29 -10.33
CA ALA A 241 12.00 -5.82 -10.37
C ALA A 241 11.81 -6.87 -11.48
N THR A 242 10.67 -7.56 -11.45
CA THR A 242 10.23 -8.45 -12.53
C THR A 242 8.80 -8.11 -12.92
N ILE A 243 8.55 -7.80 -14.19
CA ILE A 243 7.23 -7.49 -14.76
C ILE A 243 6.98 -8.50 -15.88
N VAL A 244 6.24 -9.57 -15.58
CA VAL A 244 6.14 -10.72 -16.48
C VAL A 244 4.72 -11.27 -16.67
N GLY A 245 4.33 -11.54 -17.91
CA GLY A 245 3.06 -12.21 -18.18
C GLY A 245 1.83 -11.37 -17.85
N ASN A 246 1.92 -10.04 -18.00
CA ASN A 246 0.80 -9.14 -17.78
C ASN A 246 0.13 -8.75 -19.11
N THR A 247 -1.16 -8.44 -19.06
CA THR A 247 -1.99 -8.20 -20.26
C THR A 247 -2.71 -6.86 -20.17
N ALA A 248 -2.67 -6.06 -21.23
CA ALA A 248 -3.42 -4.82 -21.39
C ALA A 248 -4.38 -4.92 -22.59
N GLY A 249 -5.57 -4.34 -22.49
CA GLY A 249 -6.51 -4.25 -23.62
C GLY A 249 -6.13 -3.19 -24.64
N ASN A 250 -5.32 -2.19 -24.27
CA ASN A 250 -4.86 -1.11 -25.14
C ASN A 250 -3.34 -1.09 -25.31
N ASP A 251 -2.62 -0.32 -24.48
CA ASP A 251 -1.18 -0.05 -24.61
C ASP A 251 -0.40 -0.52 -23.39
N GLY A 252 0.87 -0.89 -23.58
CA GLY A 252 1.80 -1.17 -22.47
C GLY A 252 1.41 -2.43 -21.70
N GLY A 253 1.62 -3.60 -22.30
CA GLY A 253 1.17 -4.88 -21.72
C GLY A 253 1.65 -5.13 -20.29
N GLY A 254 2.82 -4.63 -19.92
CA GLY A 254 3.34 -4.68 -18.54
C GLY A 254 3.21 -3.35 -17.83
N LEU A 255 3.80 -2.32 -18.41
CA LEU A 255 3.89 -0.97 -17.86
C LEU A 255 3.40 0.04 -18.91
N HIS A 256 2.55 0.95 -18.48
CA HIS A 256 2.24 2.18 -19.18
C HIS A 256 2.54 3.37 -18.28
N ALA A 257 3.34 4.30 -18.77
CA ALA A 257 3.64 5.53 -18.06
C ALA A 257 3.55 6.71 -19.02
N SER A 258 2.61 7.61 -18.76
CA SER A 258 2.37 8.78 -19.61
C SER A 258 2.78 10.06 -18.88
N MET A 259 3.38 11.01 -19.61
CA MET A 259 3.65 12.38 -19.14
C MET A 259 4.60 12.50 -17.92
N SER A 260 5.50 11.55 -17.72
CA SER A 260 6.43 11.55 -16.59
C SER A 260 7.76 10.86 -16.90
N ASP A 261 8.77 11.14 -16.07
CA ASP A 261 10.07 10.46 -16.15
C ASP A 261 9.97 9.04 -15.59
N VAL A 262 10.45 8.07 -16.37
CA VAL A 262 10.48 6.66 -15.99
C VAL A 262 11.93 6.19 -16.00
N THR A 263 12.38 5.65 -14.88
CA THR A 263 13.70 5.03 -14.77
C THR A 263 13.54 3.56 -14.40
N ILE A 264 14.14 2.68 -15.19
CA ILE A 264 14.08 1.23 -15.03
C ILE A 264 15.52 0.71 -14.95
N LEU A 265 15.86 0.08 -13.84
CA LEU A 265 17.20 -0.42 -13.54
C LEU A 265 17.14 -1.89 -13.13
N ASN A 266 18.05 -2.70 -13.67
CA ASN A 266 18.23 -4.11 -13.27
C ASN A 266 16.91 -4.91 -13.25
N THR A 267 16.01 -4.65 -14.21
CA THR A 267 14.64 -5.18 -14.19
C THR A 267 14.41 -6.10 -15.37
N THR A 268 13.60 -7.15 -15.15
CA THR A 268 13.14 -8.02 -16.24
C THR A 268 11.72 -7.65 -16.62
N ILE A 269 11.48 -7.35 -17.90
CA ILE A 269 10.15 -7.05 -18.46
C ILE A 269 9.87 -8.04 -19.59
N ALA A 270 9.13 -9.10 -19.30
CA ALA A 270 9.00 -10.21 -20.23
C ALA A 270 7.57 -10.67 -20.49
N ARG A 271 7.29 -11.17 -21.70
CA ARG A 271 6.03 -11.88 -22.03
C ARG A 271 4.77 -11.08 -21.69
N ASN A 272 4.82 -9.75 -21.83
CA ASN A 272 3.66 -8.90 -21.59
C ASN A 272 2.93 -8.61 -22.92
N THR A 273 1.59 -8.58 -22.91
CA THR A 273 0.76 -8.51 -24.13
C THR A 273 -0.17 -7.30 -24.12
N ALA A 274 -0.36 -6.66 -25.28
CA ALA A 274 -1.30 -5.56 -25.47
C ALA A 274 -2.00 -5.66 -26.84
N THR A 275 -3.25 -5.20 -26.97
CA THR A 275 -4.00 -5.27 -28.25
C THR A 275 -3.50 -4.27 -29.29
N ASN A 276 -3.15 -3.04 -28.88
CA ASN A 276 -2.55 -2.03 -29.76
C ASN A 276 -1.02 -2.01 -29.54
N GLN A 277 -0.27 -1.55 -30.54
CA GLN A 277 1.20 -1.47 -30.46
C GLN A 277 1.66 -0.76 -29.18
N ILE A 278 2.70 -1.30 -28.57
CA ILE A 278 3.10 -1.01 -27.20
C ILE A 278 3.66 0.41 -27.07
N SER A 279 3.18 1.11 -26.05
CA SER A 279 3.67 2.42 -25.68
C SER A 279 4.28 2.37 -24.29
N MET A 280 5.62 2.36 -24.24
CA MET A 280 6.36 3.05 -23.17
C MET A 280 6.67 4.50 -23.58
N ASN A 281 5.93 5.05 -24.55
CA ASN A 281 6.02 6.45 -24.92
C ASN A 281 5.06 7.23 -24.02
N GLY A 282 5.59 7.81 -22.95
CA GLY A 282 5.02 9.06 -22.50
C GLY A 282 5.15 10.05 -23.66
N PHE A 283 4.05 10.66 -24.09
CA PHE A 283 4.12 11.84 -24.95
C PHE A 283 5.08 12.86 -24.33
N GLY A 284 6.34 12.90 -24.77
CA GLY A 284 7.34 13.89 -24.36
C GLY A 284 8.58 13.42 -23.57
N THR A 285 8.69 12.17 -23.10
CA THR A 285 9.87 11.69 -22.32
C THR A 285 10.35 10.32 -22.81
N SER A 286 11.67 10.17 -23.00
CA SER A 286 12.27 8.86 -23.30
C SER A 286 12.55 8.12 -21.98
N PRO A 287 12.01 6.92 -21.74
CA PRO A 287 12.30 6.17 -20.52
C PRO A 287 13.79 5.82 -20.46
N THR A 288 14.41 5.93 -19.28
CA THR A 288 15.79 5.47 -19.08
C THR A 288 15.77 4.01 -18.63
N VAL A 289 16.29 3.11 -19.46
CA VAL A 289 16.40 1.68 -19.14
C VAL A 289 17.86 1.27 -19.09
N GLN A 290 18.30 0.70 -17.97
CA GLN A 290 19.69 0.24 -17.82
C GLN A 290 19.73 -1.16 -17.22
N ASN A 291 20.66 -1.97 -17.73
CA ASN A 291 20.94 -3.34 -17.24
C ASN A 291 19.68 -4.21 -17.11
N SER A 292 18.72 -4.03 -18.01
CA SER A 292 17.40 -4.65 -17.95
C SER A 292 17.18 -5.55 -19.16
N ILE A 293 16.40 -6.61 -18.96
CA ILE A 293 16.00 -7.56 -20.00
C ILE A 293 14.60 -7.20 -20.45
N VAL A 294 14.40 -7.04 -21.76
CA VAL A 294 13.06 -6.90 -22.33
C VAL A 294 12.86 -7.91 -23.46
N GLU A 295 12.04 -8.93 -23.20
CA GLU A 295 11.87 -10.12 -24.06
C GLU A 295 10.39 -10.46 -24.23
N GLY A 296 9.94 -10.76 -25.46
CA GLY A 296 8.58 -11.27 -25.71
C GLY A 296 7.45 -10.35 -25.23
N SER A 297 7.80 -9.14 -24.80
CA SER A 297 6.89 -8.03 -24.57
C SER A 297 6.83 -7.30 -25.90
N CYS A 298 5.72 -7.46 -26.62
CA CYS A 298 5.55 -6.85 -27.93
C CYS A 298 5.84 -5.33 -27.83
N GLY A 299 6.37 -4.69 -28.88
CA GLY A 299 6.51 -3.22 -29.09
C GLY A 299 7.26 -2.35 -28.05
N THR A 300 8.35 -2.83 -27.47
CA THR A 300 9.17 -1.96 -26.61
C THR A 300 10.01 -0.96 -27.44
N THR A 301 9.61 0.33 -27.49
CA THR A 301 10.54 1.41 -27.88
C THR A 301 11.33 1.82 -26.63
N ILE A 302 12.57 1.35 -26.51
CA ILE A 302 13.45 1.69 -25.38
C ILE A 302 14.45 2.77 -25.82
N GLY A 303 14.43 3.91 -25.13
CA GLY A 303 15.55 4.85 -25.14
C GLY A 303 16.68 4.34 -24.24
N GLY A 304 17.78 3.87 -24.83
CA GLY A 304 19.01 3.56 -24.11
C GLY A 304 19.13 2.12 -23.56
N GLY A 305 20.31 1.53 -23.77
CA GLY A 305 20.96 0.53 -22.90
C GLY A 305 20.34 -0.87 -22.70
N ALA A 306 19.11 -1.15 -23.12
CA ALA A 306 18.49 -2.45 -22.87
C ALA A 306 18.98 -3.56 -23.81
N VAL A 307 19.11 -4.78 -23.27
CA VAL A 307 19.28 -5.99 -24.08
C VAL A 307 17.90 -6.43 -24.56
N ILE A 308 17.67 -6.34 -25.87
CA ILE A 308 16.48 -6.85 -26.55
C ILE A 308 16.84 -8.24 -27.07
N SER A 309 16.18 -9.28 -26.57
CA SER A 309 16.31 -10.67 -27.04
C SER A 309 14.94 -11.26 -27.33
#